data_AF-A0A2R6EZR5-F1
#
_entry.id   AF-A0A2R6EZR5-F1
#
_cell.length_a   1.000
_cell.length_b   1.000
_cell.length_c   1.000
_cell.angle_alpha   90.00
_cell.angle_beta   90.00
_cell.angle_gamma   90.00
#
_symmetry.space_group_name_H-M   'P 1'
#
loop_
_entity.id
_entity.type
_entity.pdbx_description
1 polymer ?
#
loop_
_entity_poly.entity_id
_entity_poly.type
_entity_poly.pdbx_seq_one_letter_code
_entity_poly.pdbx_strand_id
1 'polypeptide(L)'
;ASLQPDDAWLQCAAFEPTKRFRDRVRALRVGDVVTVCGEVSDGTLKLEKFAVRELVRTEPVTPTCPGCGTRMSSAGRDQGYRCRDCSTSADGKVDRPLDRDLEPGWYEVPPVARRHIAKPLVRGGFDGATHPER
;
A
#
# COMPACT_ATOMS: atom_id res chain seq x y z
N ALA A 1 -21.80 19.03 -4.92
CA ALA A 1 -20.91 19.45 -3.82
C ALA A 1 -19.57 18.76 -4.02
N SER A 2 -18.54 19.50 -4.38
CA SER A 2 -17.17 18.98 -4.42
C SER A 2 -16.68 18.87 -2.98
N LEU A 3 -16.62 17.65 -2.46
CA LEU A 3 -15.92 17.39 -1.21
C LEU A 3 -14.43 17.55 -1.52
N GLN A 4 -13.85 18.68 -1.12
CA GLN A 4 -12.40 18.74 -0.97
C GLN A 4 -12.05 17.72 0.11
N PRO A 5 -10.99 16.91 -0.07
CA PRO A 5 -10.51 16.08 1.01
C PRO A 5 -10.10 17.03 2.13
N ASP A 6 -10.84 17.02 3.23
CA ASP A 6 -10.32 17.57 4.48
C ASP A 6 -9.00 16.84 4.76
N ASP A 7 -8.00 17.53 5.32
CA ASP A 7 -6.79 16.92 5.91
C ASP A 7 -7.14 16.10 7.18
N ALA A 8 -8.24 15.36 7.12
CA ALA A 8 -8.81 14.54 8.16
C ALA A 8 -8.20 13.14 8.07
N TRP A 9 -7.53 12.75 9.14
CA TRP A 9 -6.97 11.42 9.30
C TRP A 9 -7.96 10.55 10.06
N LEU A 10 -8.22 9.34 9.55
CA LEU A 10 -9.04 8.34 10.23
C LEU A 10 -8.19 7.12 10.56
N GLN A 11 -8.10 6.81 11.85
CA GLN A 11 -7.41 5.60 12.29
C GLN A 11 -8.20 4.37 11.83
N CYS A 12 -7.51 3.43 11.16
CA CYS A 12 -8.09 2.17 10.71
C CYS A 12 -7.39 1.00 11.40
N ALA A 13 -8.13 -0.04 11.79
CA ALA A 13 -7.58 -1.19 12.49
C ALA A 13 -8.17 -2.51 11.99
N ALA A 14 -7.30 -3.52 11.85
CA ALA A 14 -7.67 -4.91 11.67
C ALA A 14 -7.29 -5.70 12.94
N PHE A 15 -8.30 -6.09 13.72
CA PHE A 15 -8.11 -6.73 15.03
C PHE A 15 -7.73 -8.21 14.89
N GLU A 16 -7.22 -8.79 15.98
CA GLU A 16 -6.83 -10.21 16.03
C GLU A 16 -7.85 -11.17 15.38
N PRO A 17 -9.16 -11.03 15.64
CA PRO A 17 -10.15 -11.97 15.12
C PRO A 17 -10.22 -12.03 13.60
N THR A 18 -9.70 -11.03 12.86
CA THR A 18 -9.72 -11.01 11.39
C THR A 18 -8.66 -11.91 10.76
N LYS A 19 -7.80 -12.57 11.55
CA LYS A 19 -6.85 -13.60 11.11
C LYS A 19 -5.97 -13.15 9.92
N ARG A 20 -5.97 -13.89 8.80
CA ARG A 20 -5.12 -13.66 7.62
C ARG A 20 -5.43 -12.36 6.88
N PHE A 21 -6.61 -11.77 7.09
CA PHE A 21 -6.92 -10.44 6.59
C PHE A 21 -5.90 -9.39 7.06
N ARG A 22 -5.32 -9.57 8.27
CA ARG A 22 -4.26 -8.68 8.78
C ARG A 22 -3.01 -8.70 7.91
N ASP A 23 -2.72 -9.81 7.24
CA ASP A 23 -1.55 -9.92 6.35
C ASP A 23 -1.73 -9.06 5.11
N ARG A 24 -2.96 -9.00 4.57
CA ARG A 24 -3.32 -8.10 3.47
C ARG A 24 -3.23 -6.63 3.89
N VAL A 25 -3.69 -6.29 5.09
CA VAL A 25 -3.57 -4.94 5.64
C VAL A 25 -2.10 -4.55 5.86
N ARG A 26 -1.26 -5.45 6.36
CA ARG A 26 0.19 -5.21 6.53
C ARG A 26 0.95 -5.04 5.21
N ALA A 27 0.42 -5.58 4.11
CA ALA A 27 1.03 -5.43 2.80
C ALA A 27 0.80 -4.03 2.18
N LEU A 28 -0.14 -3.24 2.71
CA LEU A 28 -0.34 -1.85 2.30
C LEU A 28 0.88 -0.97 2.63
N ARG A 29 1.10 0.05 1.82
CA ARG A 29 2.16 1.05 1.97
C ARG A 29 1.58 2.46 1.92
N VAL A 30 2.32 3.41 2.48
CA VAL A 30 2.01 4.84 2.32
C VAL A 30 2.01 5.18 0.84
N GLY A 31 0.96 5.90 0.40
CA GLY A 31 0.72 6.24 -0.99
C GLY A 31 -0.20 5.27 -1.73
N ASP A 32 -0.48 4.09 -1.18
CA ASP A 32 -1.54 3.23 -1.74
C ASP A 32 -2.90 3.92 -1.58
N VAL A 33 -3.72 3.87 -2.64
CA VAL A 33 -5.09 4.42 -2.63
C VAL A 33 -6.05 3.28 -2.36
N VAL A 34 -6.84 3.41 -1.29
CA VAL A 34 -7.76 2.37 -0.85
C VAL A 34 -9.16 2.91 -0.57
N THR A 35 -10.16 2.05 -0.76
CA THR A 35 -11.49 2.24 -0.16
C THR A 35 -11.61 1.28 1.01
N VAL A 36 -12.06 1.76 2.17
CA VAL A 36 -12.23 0.93 3.38
C VAL A 36 -13.69 0.82 3.77
N CYS A 37 -14.08 -0.30 4.36
CA CYS A 37 -15.41 -0.51 4.91
C CYS A 37 -15.30 -1.09 6.32
N GLY A 38 -16.10 -0.57 7.23
CA GLY A 38 -16.09 -0.99 8.62
C GLY A 38 -16.99 -0.14 9.50
N GLU A 39 -17.03 -0.48 10.78
CA GLU A 39 -17.68 0.33 11.81
C GLU A 39 -16.70 1.35 12.37
N VAL A 40 -17.13 2.60 12.51
CA VAL A 40 -16.39 3.62 13.27
C VAL A 40 -16.90 3.64 14.70
N SER A 41 -15.99 3.43 15.65
CA SER A 41 -16.25 3.59 17.09
C SER A 41 -14.98 4.11 17.75
N ASP A 42 -15.14 5.01 18.73
CA ASP A 42 -14.02 5.62 19.47
C ASP A 42 -12.92 6.19 18.56
N GLY A 43 -13.32 6.84 17.44
CA GLY A 43 -12.40 7.43 16.47
C GLY A 43 -11.63 6.44 15.59
N THR A 44 -11.92 5.13 15.68
CA THR A 44 -11.25 4.09 14.90
C THR A 44 -12.24 3.35 13.99
N LEU A 45 -11.89 3.23 12.71
CA LEU A 45 -12.56 2.37 11.75
C LEU A 45 -12.06 0.93 11.89
N LYS A 46 -12.96 0.05 12.32
CA LYS A 46 -12.71 -1.39 12.47
C LYS A 46 -12.95 -2.07 11.13
N LEU A 47 -11.88 -2.48 10.45
CA LEU A 47 -11.93 -2.97 9.07
C LEU A 47 -12.70 -4.30 8.96
N GLU A 48 -13.66 -4.32 8.02
CA GLU A 48 -14.39 -5.51 7.58
C GLU A 48 -14.01 -5.89 6.14
N LYS A 49 -13.75 -4.89 5.30
CA LYS A 49 -13.29 -5.04 3.91
C LYS A 49 -12.44 -3.84 3.51
N PHE A 50 -11.61 -4.02 2.50
CA PHE A 50 -11.04 -2.89 1.77
C PHE A 50 -10.88 -3.24 0.29
N ALA A 51 -10.89 -2.22 -0.56
CA ALA A 51 -10.48 -2.31 -1.95
C ALA A 51 -9.17 -1.56 -2.15
N VAL A 52 -8.21 -2.24 -2.77
CA VAL A 52 -7.04 -1.60 -3.36
C VAL A 52 -7.48 -0.95 -4.66
N ARG A 53 -7.35 0.37 -4.76
CA ARG A 53 -7.66 1.14 -5.97
C ARG A 53 -6.40 1.37 -6.78
N GLU A 54 -5.35 1.85 -6.12
CA GLU A 54 -4.04 2.07 -6.72
C GLU A 54 -2.95 1.62 -5.75
N LEU A 55 -1.88 1.05 -6.31
CA LEU A 55 -0.72 0.60 -5.55
C LEU A 55 0.49 1.41 -5.95
N VAL A 56 1.30 1.79 -4.96
CA VAL A 56 2.67 2.20 -5.20
C VAL A 56 3.45 0.99 -5.70
N ARG A 57 3.92 1.08 -6.95
CA ARG A 57 4.64 0.00 -7.66
C ARG A 57 6.15 0.20 -7.75
N THR A 58 6.63 1.38 -7.38
CA THR A 58 8.05 1.71 -7.39
C THR A 58 8.44 2.41 -6.10
N GLU A 59 9.72 2.33 -5.72
CA GLU A 59 10.27 3.15 -4.66
C GLU A 59 11.58 3.81 -5.14
N PRO A 60 11.83 5.06 -4.72
CA PRO A 60 13.05 5.75 -5.08
C PRO A 60 14.23 5.20 -4.27
N VAL A 61 15.22 4.65 -4.97
CA VAL A 61 16.44 4.08 -4.37
C VAL A 61 17.69 4.83 -4.80
N THR A 62 18.74 4.73 -3.99
CA THR A 62 20.07 5.21 -4.37
C THR A 62 20.55 4.46 -5.62
N PRO A 63 21.03 5.17 -6.66
CA PRO A 63 21.50 4.54 -7.89
C PRO A 63 22.67 3.60 -7.66
N THR A 64 22.76 2.60 -8.52
CA THR A 64 23.91 1.70 -8.61
C THR A 64 24.83 2.16 -9.73
N CYS A 65 26.15 2.11 -9.51
CA CYS A 65 27.12 2.42 -10.54
C CYS A 65 27.01 1.44 -11.71
N PRO A 66 26.83 1.90 -12.97
CA PRO A 66 26.79 1.00 -14.12
C PRO A 66 28.14 0.36 -14.44
N GLY A 67 29.26 0.93 -13.94
CA GLY A 67 30.60 0.41 -14.16
C GLY A 67 31.01 -0.70 -13.19
N CYS A 68 30.77 -0.52 -11.89
CA CYS A 68 31.23 -1.46 -10.85
C CYS A 68 30.12 -2.15 -10.05
N GLY A 69 28.84 -1.78 -10.23
CA GLY A 69 27.73 -2.39 -9.51
C GLY A 69 27.58 -1.96 -8.05
N THR A 70 28.48 -1.12 -7.52
CA THR A 70 28.38 -0.59 -6.15
C THR A 70 27.33 0.51 -6.06
N ARG A 71 26.58 0.58 -4.96
CA ARG A 71 25.68 1.71 -4.67
C ARG A 71 26.46 3.02 -4.62
N MET A 72 25.98 4.03 -5.33
CA MET A 72 26.60 5.36 -5.34
C MET A 72 26.44 6.07 -3.98
N SER A 73 27.34 7.00 -3.67
CA SER A 73 27.21 7.88 -2.50
C SER A 73 26.61 9.23 -2.90
N SER A 74 25.90 9.91 -1.99
CA SER A 74 25.46 11.29 -2.24
C SER A 74 26.67 12.19 -2.49
N ALA A 75 26.57 13.08 -3.47
CA ALA A 75 27.60 14.06 -3.80
C ALA A 75 27.43 15.39 -3.04
N GLY A 76 26.41 15.50 -2.18
CA GLY A 76 26.04 16.74 -1.49
C GLY A 76 24.57 17.09 -1.73
N ARG A 77 24.08 18.10 -1.00
CA ARG A 77 22.73 18.64 -1.20
C ARG A 77 22.61 19.13 -2.65
N ASP A 78 21.55 18.70 -3.34
CA ASP A 78 21.23 19.06 -4.72
C ASP A 78 22.32 18.75 -5.76
N GLN A 79 23.25 17.84 -5.45
CA GLN A 79 24.35 17.44 -6.34
C GLN A 79 24.23 15.98 -6.84
N GLY A 80 23.12 15.31 -6.54
CA GLY A 80 22.87 13.93 -6.94
C GLY A 80 23.79 12.92 -6.24
N TYR A 81 24.20 11.91 -6.99
CA TYR A 81 24.96 10.75 -6.53
C TYR A 81 26.19 10.51 -7.40
N ARG A 82 27.28 10.02 -6.80
CA ARG A 82 28.54 9.70 -7.48
C ARG A 82 29.12 8.37 -7.00
N CYS A 83 29.64 7.59 -7.93
CA CYS A 83 30.48 6.42 -7.65
C CYS A 83 31.90 6.89 -7.30
N ARG A 84 32.44 6.42 -6.18
CA ARG A 84 33.80 6.78 -5.73
C ARG A 84 34.90 6.15 -6.60
N ASP A 85 34.65 4.96 -7.14
CA ASP A 85 35.66 4.19 -7.88
C ASP A 85 35.64 4.52 -9.38
N CYS A 86 34.46 4.66 -9.97
CA CYS A 86 34.31 4.89 -11.42
C CYS A 86 34.11 6.37 -11.80
N SER A 87 33.91 7.26 -10.83
CA SER A 87 33.56 8.68 -11.03
C SER A 87 32.28 8.95 -11.84
N THR A 88 31.47 7.93 -12.13
CA THR A 88 30.13 8.06 -12.72
C THR A 88 29.16 8.76 -11.78
N SER A 89 28.17 9.46 -12.33
CA SER A 89 27.19 10.23 -11.58
C SER A 89 25.75 9.94 -12.01
N ALA A 90 24.82 10.24 -11.12
CA ALA A 90 23.38 10.24 -11.37
C ALA A 90 22.73 11.44 -10.68
N ASP A 91 21.80 12.10 -11.35
CA ASP A 91 21.22 13.37 -10.90
C ASP A 91 20.37 13.22 -9.63
N GLY A 92 19.83 12.02 -9.39
CA GLY A 92 18.96 11.76 -8.24
C GLY A 92 18.79 10.27 -7.97
N LYS A 93 17.81 9.95 -7.12
CA LYS A 93 17.37 8.57 -6.93
C LYS A 93 16.73 8.04 -8.21
N VAL A 94 16.77 6.73 -8.35
CA VAL A 94 16.11 6.01 -9.46
C VAL A 94 14.96 5.17 -8.92
N ASP A 95 13.93 4.99 -9.72
CA ASP A 95 12.81 4.14 -9.36
C ASP A 95 13.18 2.66 -9.47
N ARG A 96 12.91 1.92 -8.40
CA ARG A 96 13.01 0.46 -8.38
C ARG A 96 11.61 -0.15 -8.27
N PRO A 97 11.26 -1.11 -9.15
CA PRO A 97 10.01 -1.86 -9.01
C PRO A 97 9.92 -2.54 -7.64
N LEU A 98 8.73 -2.48 -7.05
CA LEU A 98 8.37 -3.23 -5.85
C LEU A 98 7.63 -4.50 -6.25
N ASP A 99 8.06 -5.63 -5.70
CA ASP A 99 7.25 -6.83 -5.69
C ASP A 99 6.13 -6.66 -4.63
N ARG A 100 4.87 -6.89 -5.02
CA ARG A 100 3.69 -6.60 -4.19
C ARG A 100 2.81 -7.83 -4.09
N ASP A 101 2.53 -8.27 -2.87
CA ASP A 101 1.59 -9.37 -2.56
C ASP A 101 0.11 -8.94 -2.56
N LEU A 102 -0.19 -7.80 -3.18
CA LEU A 102 -1.53 -7.24 -3.33
C LEU A 102 -1.79 -6.94 -4.81
N GLU A 103 -3.03 -7.15 -5.21
CA GLU A 103 -3.57 -6.77 -6.50
C GLU A 103 -4.70 -5.75 -6.30
N PRO A 104 -4.98 -4.90 -7.30
CA PRO A 104 -6.20 -4.09 -7.28
C PRO A 104 -7.45 -4.95 -7.08
N GLY A 105 -8.41 -4.43 -6.31
CA GLY A 105 -9.66 -5.12 -5.99
C GLY A 105 -9.94 -5.27 -4.51
N TRP A 106 -11.05 -5.93 -4.22
CA TRP A 106 -11.65 -6.07 -2.90
C TRP A 106 -11.13 -7.29 -2.14
N TYR A 107 -10.78 -7.08 -0.87
CA TYR A 107 -10.42 -8.09 0.12
C TYR A 107 -11.39 -8.01 1.30
N GLU A 108 -11.72 -9.14 1.91
CA GLU A 108 -12.61 -9.20 3.08
C GLU A 108 -12.06 -10.05 4.22
N VAL A 109 -12.58 -9.82 5.43
CA VAL A 109 -12.32 -10.70 6.57
C VAL A 109 -12.82 -12.13 6.32
N PRO A 110 -12.22 -13.16 6.95
CA PRO A 110 -12.70 -14.54 6.84
C PRO A 110 -14.14 -14.69 7.33
N PRO A 111 -14.88 -15.73 6.88
CA PRO A 111 -16.25 -15.98 7.32
C PRO A 111 -16.44 -16.00 8.84
N VAL A 112 -15.48 -16.56 9.58
CA VAL A 112 -15.50 -16.62 11.06
C VAL A 112 -15.48 -15.25 11.74
N ALA A 113 -14.99 -14.22 11.05
CA ALA A 113 -14.90 -12.84 11.54
C ALA A 113 -15.92 -11.90 10.87
N ARG A 114 -16.77 -12.44 9.98
CA ARG A 114 -17.75 -11.64 9.26
C ARG A 114 -18.89 -11.25 10.19
N ARG A 115 -19.23 -9.97 10.19
CA ARG A 115 -20.39 -9.46 10.94
C ARG A 115 -21.69 -9.70 10.18
N HIS A 116 -22.80 -9.72 10.91
CA HIS A 116 -24.13 -10.07 10.39
C HIS A 116 -24.56 -9.27 9.16
N ILE A 117 -24.33 -7.96 9.16
CA ILE A 117 -24.76 -7.05 8.07
C ILE A 117 -23.73 -6.92 6.95
N ALA A 118 -22.52 -7.48 7.13
CA ALA A 118 -21.43 -7.32 6.19
C ALA A 118 -21.67 -8.20 4.94
N LYS A 119 -22.11 -7.59 3.83
CA LYS A 119 -22.32 -8.29 2.55
C LYS A 119 -21.05 -9.02 2.10
N PRO A 120 -21.05 -10.37 1.97
CA PRO A 120 -19.88 -11.13 1.49
C PRO A 120 -19.50 -10.78 0.04
N LEU A 121 -18.20 -10.80 -0.28
CA LEU A 121 -17.70 -10.56 -1.65
C LEU A 121 -18.29 -11.53 -2.69
N VAL A 122 -18.46 -12.79 -2.31
CA VAL A 122 -19.05 -13.84 -3.17
C VAL A 122 -20.48 -13.51 -3.65
N ARG A 123 -21.18 -12.56 -3.02
CA ARG A 123 -22.52 -12.11 -3.46
C ARG A 123 -22.48 -11.07 -4.58
N GLY A 124 -21.30 -10.65 -5.03
CA GLY A 124 -21.11 -9.74 -6.16
C GLY A 124 -21.65 -8.31 -5.95
N GLY A 125 -21.63 -7.51 -7.01
CA GLY A 125 -22.04 -6.10 -6.99
C GLY A 125 -21.01 -5.15 -6.36
N PHE A 126 -19.74 -5.51 -6.46
CA PHE A 126 -18.61 -4.68 -6.06
C PHE A 126 -17.93 -4.09 -7.31
N ASP A 127 -17.42 -2.88 -7.19
CA ASP A 127 -16.81 -2.09 -8.26
C ASP A 127 -15.32 -2.45 -8.46
N GLY A 128 -15.04 -3.71 -8.77
CA GLY A 128 -13.69 -4.20 -9.03
C GLY A 128 -13.55 -5.71 -8.89
N ALA A 129 -12.33 -6.21 -9.13
CA ALA A 129 -12.01 -7.60 -8.84
C ALA A 129 -12.28 -7.92 -7.36
N THR A 130 -12.63 -9.17 -7.07
CA THR A 130 -12.88 -9.62 -5.70
C THR A 130 -11.96 -10.79 -5.36
N HIS A 131 -11.37 -10.73 -4.18
CA HIS A 131 -10.46 -11.72 -3.60
C HIS A 131 -11.11 -12.30 -2.35
N PRO A 132 -12.18 -13.11 -2.49
CA PRO A 132 -12.89 -13.66 -1.35
C PRO A 132 -11.98 -14.56 -0.54
N GLU A 133 -11.99 -14.38 0.77
CA GLU A 133 -11.34 -15.30 1.70
C GLU A 133 -12.08 -16.64 1.65
N ARG A 134 -11.33 -17.74 1.52
CA ARG A 134 -11.87 -19.11 1.51
C ARG A 134 -11.96 -19.66 2.93
#